data_AF-A0A735RFS8-F1
#
_entry.id   AF-A0A735RFS8-F1
#
_cell.length_a   1.000
_cell.length_b   1.000
_cell.length_c   1.000
_cell.angle_alpha   90.00
_cell.angle_beta   90.00
_cell.angle_gamma   90.00
#
_symmetry.space_group_name_H-M   'P 1'
#
loop_
_entity.id
_entity.type
_entity.pdbx_description
1 polymer ?
#
loop_
_entity_poly.entity_id
_entity_poly.type
_entity_poly.pdbx_seq_one_letter_code
_entity_poly.pdbx_strand_id
1 'polypeptide(L)'
;MVKVYAPASSANMSVGFDVLGAAVTPVDGALLGDVVSVEAADSFRLNNLGKFADKLPPEPRENIVYQCWERFCQALGKTIPVAMTLEKNMPIGSGLGSSACSVVAALVAMNEHCGKPLNDTRLLALMGELEGRISGSIHYDNVAPCFLGGMQLMIEENGIISQQVPGFDEWLWVLAYPGIKVSTAEARAILPAQYRRQDCIAHGRHLAGFIHACYSRQPQLAAALMKDVIAEPYRARLLPGFSQARQAVAEIGALASGISGSGPTLFALCDKPETAQRVADWLSKHYLQNQEGFVHICRLDTAGARVVG
;
A
#
# COMPACT_ATOMS: atom_id res chain seq x y z
N MET A 1 -15.25 -1.06 -22.86
CA MET A 1 -13.92 -1.05 -22.23
C MET A 1 -14.13 -0.72 -20.76
N VAL A 2 -13.46 -1.42 -19.86
CA VAL A 2 -13.44 -1.09 -18.41
C VAL A 2 -12.04 -0.60 -18.09
N LYS A 3 -11.93 0.48 -17.33
CA LYS A 3 -10.64 1.01 -16.88
C LYS A 3 -10.73 1.30 -15.38
N VAL A 4 -9.78 0.80 -14.60
CA VAL A 4 -9.81 0.85 -13.13
C VAL A 4 -8.51 1.46 -12.62
N TYR A 5 -8.65 2.48 -11.78
CA TYR A 5 -7.56 3.04 -10.99
C TYR A 5 -7.54 2.37 -9.61
N ALA A 6 -6.34 1.98 -9.17
CA ALA A 6 -6.10 1.45 -7.84
C ALA A 6 -5.06 2.33 -7.12
N PRO A 7 -5.42 2.97 -5.99
CA PRO A 7 -4.55 3.91 -5.30
C PRO A 7 -3.40 3.24 -4.57
N ALA A 8 -2.33 4.01 -4.34
CA ALA A 8 -1.26 3.63 -3.44
C ALA A 8 -1.77 3.34 -2.02
N SER A 9 -1.04 2.49 -1.30
CA SER A 9 -1.30 2.18 0.11
C SER A 9 -0.03 2.29 0.95
N SER A 10 -0.22 2.70 2.20
CA SER A 10 0.77 2.60 3.26
C SER A 10 0.34 1.48 4.21
N ALA A 11 1.09 0.39 4.20
CA ALA A 11 0.88 -0.74 5.11
C ALA A 11 1.62 -0.55 6.44
N ASN A 12 1.23 -1.33 7.44
CA ASN A 12 1.72 -1.37 8.83
C ASN A 12 1.46 -0.11 9.64
N MET A 13 1.53 1.08 9.02
CA MET A 13 1.28 2.37 9.65
C MET A 13 2.18 2.63 10.87
N SER A 14 3.36 2.01 10.90
CA SER A 14 4.28 1.96 12.06
C SER A 14 3.61 1.51 13.37
N VAL A 15 2.56 0.67 13.32
CA VAL A 15 1.89 0.17 14.54
C VAL A 15 1.28 -1.24 14.41
N GLY A 16 0.69 -1.56 13.26
CA GLY A 16 -0.02 -2.83 13.02
C GLY A 16 0.64 -3.62 11.91
N PHE A 17 1.81 -4.22 12.19
CA PHE A 17 2.53 -5.05 11.23
C PHE A 17 1.65 -6.19 10.68
N ASP A 18 1.53 -6.29 9.35
CA ASP A 18 0.68 -7.22 8.57
C ASP A 18 -0.83 -7.11 8.82
N VAL A 19 -1.27 -6.38 9.84
CA VAL A 19 -2.68 -6.31 10.27
C VAL A 19 -3.34 -4.96 10.04
N LEU A 20 -2.61 -3.93 9.61
CA LEU A 20 -3.17 -2.60 9.39
C LEU A 20 -2.58 -1.96 8.15
N GLY A 21 -3.42 -1.28 7.36
CA GLY A 21 -2.94 -0.44 6.27
C GLY A 21 -3.97 0.59 5.84
N ALA A 22 -3.53 1.55 5.03
CA ALA A 22 -4.34 2.68 4.60
C ALA A 22 -4.11 3.05 3.14
N ALA A 23 -5.18 3.35 2.41
CA ALA A 23 -5.09 3.91 1.07
C ALA A 23 -4.90 5.41 1.16
N VAL A 24 -4.10 5.96 0.24
CA VAL A 24 -3.67 7.35 0.28
C VAL A 24 -3.88 8.01 -1.08
N THR A 25 -4.30 9.27 -1.07
CA THR A 25 -4.44 10.10 -2.26
C THR A 25 -3.75 11.44 -2.04
N PRO A 26 -2.98 11.96 -3.01
CA PRO A 26 -2.44 13.31 -2.98
C PRO A 26 -3.55 14.36 -2.80
N VAL A 27 -3.25 15.40 -2.01
CA VAL A 27 -4.21 16.51 -1.76
C VAL A 27 -4.35 17.46 -2.94
N ASP A 28 -3.38 17.47 -3.85
CA ASP A 28 -3.35 18.28 -5.08
C ASP A 28 -4.17 17.65 -6.24
N GLY A 29 -4.75 16.47 -6.02
CA GLY A 29 -5.53 15.74 -7.02
C GLY A 29 -4.70 14.92 -8.01
N ALA A 30 -3.38 14.86 -7.85
CA ALA A 30 -2.55 13.94 -8.62
C ALA A 30 -2.94 12.49 -8.34
N LEU A 31 -2.90 11.64 -9.37
CA LEU A 31 -3.13 10.21 -9.20
C LEU A 31 -1.83 9.51 -8.80
N LEU A 32 -1.83 8.92 -7.61
CA LEU A 32 -0.73 8.08 -7.10
C LEU A 32 -1.22 6.63 -7.03
N GLY A 33 -1.07 5.88 -8.12
CA GLY A 33 -1.58 4.52 -8.24
C GLY A 33 -1.44 3.99 -9.66
N ASP A 34 -1.71 2.70 -9.85
CA ASP A 34 -1.69 2.07 -11.18
C ASP A 34 -3.09 2.05 -11.80
N VAL A 35 -3.12 1.89 -13.13
CA VAL A 35 -4.38 1.75 -13.87
C VAL A 35 -4.33 0.50 -14.73
N VAL A 36 -5.43 -0.26 -14.77
CA VAL A 36 -5.60 -1.39 -15.68
C VAL A 36 -6.85 -1.18 -16.52
N SER A 37 -6.72 -1.33 -17.83
CA SER A 37 -7.85 -1.39 -18.76
C SER A 37 -8.05 -2.79 -19.32
N VAL A 38 -9.33 -3.13 -19.55
CA VAL A 38 -9.78 -4.43 -20.07
C VAL A 38 -10.83 -4.18 -21.17
N GLU A 39 -10.59 -4.77 -22.33
CA GLU A 39 -11.52 -4.79 -23.47
C GLU A 39 -11.67 -6.20 -24.03
N ALA A 40 -12.80 -6.46 -24.68
CA ALA A 40 -13.06 -7.75 -25.33
C ALA A 40 -12.07 -7.96 -26.49
N ALA A 41 -11.62 -9.20 -26.69
CA ALA A 41 -10.74 -9.58 -27.78
C ALA A 41 -10.97 -11.04 -28.18
N ASP A 42 -10.37 -11.46 -29.29
CA ASP A 42 -10.41 -12.88 -29.75
C ASP A 42 -9.50 -13.79 -28.92
N SER A 43 -8.45 -13.23 -28.33
CA SER A 43 -7.47 -13.93 -27.50
C SER A 43 -6.90 -13.01 -26.43
N PHE A 44 -6.33 -13.62 -25.38
CA PHE A 44 -5.67 -12.87 -24.33
C PHE A 44 -4.40 -12.17 -24.84
N ARG A 45 -4.25 -10.90 -24.50
CA ARG A 45 -3.02 -10.13 -24.69
C ARG A 45 -2.83 -9.12 -23.56
N LEU A 46 -1.59 -8.92 -23.13
CA LEU A 46 -1.23 -7.94 -22.09
C LEU A 46 -0.21 -6.94 -22.63
N ASN A 47 -0.58 -5.67 -22.60
CA ASN A 47 0.30 -4.55 -22.92
C ASN A 47 0.72 -3.82 -21.63
N ASN A 48 1.96 -3.34 -21.58
CA ASN A 48 2.47 -2.56 -20.46
C ASN A 48 2.84 -1.15 -20.93
N LEU A 49 2.36 -0.15 -20.21
CA LEU A 49 2.61 1.28 -20.39
C LEU A 49 2.99 1.89 -19.04
N GLY A 50 3.30 3.19 -19.03
CA GLY A 50 3.54 3.95 -17.80
C GLY A 50 5.02 4.11 -17.45
N LYS A 51 5.28 5.00 -16.50
CA LYS A 51 6.62 5.47 -16.11
C LYS A 51 7.57 4.35 -15.69
N PHE A 52 7.05 3.27 -15.10
CA PHE A 52 7.84 2.17 -14.55
C PHE A 52 7.62 0.85 -15.30
N ALA A 53 7.12 0.90 -16.54
CA ALA A 53 6.90 -0.30 -17.35
C ALA A 53 8.19 -1.07 -17.65
N ASP A 54 9.32 -0.36 -17.78
CA ASP A 54 10.65 -0.93 -18.01
C ASP A 54 11.17 -1.76 -16.81
N LYS A 55 10.56 -1.61 -15.64
CA LYS A 55 10.91 -2.38 -14.42
C LYS A 55 10.11 -3.67 -14.27
N LEU A 56 9.13 -3.93 -15.14
CA LEU A 56 8.32 -5.15 -15.09
C LEU A 56 9.13 -6.39 -15.51
N PRO A 57 8.73 -7.59 -15.07
CA PRO A 57 9.39 -8.83 -15.48
C PRO A 57 9.43 -8.97 -17.01
N PRO A 58 10.56 -9.41 -17.59
CA PRO A 58 10.67 -9.59 -19.03
C PRO A 58 9.87 -10.80 -19.53
N GLU A 59 9.68 -11.83 -18.69
CA GLU A 59 8.82 -12.97 -18.98
C GLU A 59 7.35 -12.58 -18.75
N PRO A 60 6.49 -12.55 -19.79
CA PRO A 60 5.10 -12.10 -19.65
C PRO A 60 4.31 -12.88 -18.59
N ARG A 61 4.59 -14.17 -18.39
CA ARG A 61 3.89 -14.99 -17.39
C ARG A 61 4.23 -14.63 -15.94
N GLU A 62 5.39 -14.01 -15.71
CA GLU A 62 5.79 -13.52 -14.39
C GLU A 62 5.11 -12.18 -14.04
N ASN A 63 4.54 -11.47 -15.03
CA ASN A 63 3.80 -10.24 -14.77
C ASN A 63 2.57 -10.52 -13.90
N ILE A 64 2.45 -9.77 -12.80
CA ILE A 64 1.37 -9.92 -11.84
C ILE A 64 -0.03 -9.79 -12.45
N VAL A 65 -0.21 -8.93 -13.46
CA VAL A 65 -1.51 -8.73 -14.13
C VAL A 65 -1.85 -9.94 -14.99
N TYR A 66 -0.86 -10.59 -15.60
CA TYR A 66 -1.04 -11.88 -16.26
C TYR A 66 -1.54 -12.94 -15.26
N GLN A 67 -0.86 -13.04 -14.11
CA GLN A 67 -1.24 -13.98 -13.06
C GLN A 67 -2.65 -13.68 -12.49
N CYS A 68 -3.04 -12.41 -12.40
CA CYS A 68 -4.39 -12.00 -12.03
C CYS A 68 -5.43 -12.52 -13.03
N TRP A 69 -5.20 -12.31 -14.32
CA TRP A 69 -6.08 -12.80 -15.37
C TRP A 69 -6.21 -14.33 -15.33
N GLU A 70 -5.08 -15.04 -15.25
CA GLU A 70 -5.06 -16.51 -15.18
C GLU A 70 -5.85 -17.00 -13.96
N ARG A 71 -5.57 -16.42 -12.79
CA ARG A 71 -6.21 -16.81 -11.54
C ARG A 71 -7.71 -16.49 -11.52
N PHE A 72 -8.11 -15.38 -12.12
CA PHE A 72 -9.51 -15.01 -12.30
C PHE A 72 -10.24 -15.98 -13.24
N CYS A 73 -9.63 -16.35 -14.37
CA CYS A 73 -10.16 -17.37 -15.28
C CYS A 73 -10.34 -18.72 -14.59
N GLN A 74 -9.35 -19.15 -13.79
CA GLN A 74 -9.44 -20.35 -12.96
C GLN A 74 -10.61 -20.26 -11.96
N ALA A 75 -10.81 -19.12 -11.31
CA ALA A 75 -11.90 -18.91 -10.37
C ALA A 75 -13.29 -18.99 -11.03
N LEU A 76 -13.40 -18.62 -12.32
CA LEU A 76 -14.64 -18.74 -13.10
C LEU A 76 -14.78 -20.07 -13.84
N GLY A 77 -13.75 -20.93 -13.83
CA GLY A 77 -13.74 -22.18 -14.58
C GLY A 77 -13.76 -22.02 -16.11
N LYS A 78 -13.40 -20.84 -16.63
CA LYS A 78 -13.36 -20.57 -18.07
C LYS A 78 -12.33 -19.49 -18.42
N THR A 79 -11.74 -19.61 -19.59
CA THR A 79 -10.81 -18.60 -20.14
C THR A 79 -11.61 -17.40 -20.67
N ILE A 80 -11.25 -16.20 -20.23
CA ILE A 80 -11.86 -14.95 -20.69
C ILE A 80 -10.91 -14.28 -21.71
N PRO A 81 -11.29 -14.17 -23.00
CA PRO A 81 -10.42 -13.57 -24.01
C PRO A 81 -10.54 -12.04 -23.99
N VAL A 82 -9.47 -11.38 -23.56
CA VAL A 82 -9.42 -9.92 -23.37
C VAL A 82 -8.08 -9.34 -23.78
N ALA A 83 -8.10 -8.08 -24.22
CA ALA A 83 -6.90 -7.26 -24.20
C ALA A 83 -6.84 -6.50 -22.89
N MET A 84 -5.74 -6.68 -22.17
CA MET A 84 -5.43 -5.95 -20.95
C MET A 84 -4.30 -4.96 -21.20
N THR A 85 -4.40 -3.76 -20.64
CA THR A 85 -3.28 -2.82 -20.57
C THR A 85 -3.03 -2.42 -19.12
N LEU A 86 -1.80 -2.62 -18.65
CA LEU A 86 -1.31 -2.10 -17.38
C LEU A 86 -0.58 -0.78 -17.62
N GLU A 87 -1.08 0.31 -17.05
CA GLU A 87 -0.35 1.57 -16.93
C GLU A 87 0.37 1.58 -15.57
N LYS A 88 1.64 1.18 -15.58
CA LYS A 88 2.50 1.05 -14.39
C LYS A 88 3.10 2.40 -14.02
N ASN A 89 2.42 3.11 -13.12
CA ASN A 89 2.79 4.45 -12.66
C ASN A 89 3.45 4.42 -11.28
N MET A 90 3.34 3.30 -10.55
CA MET A 90 3.94 3.14 -9.23
C MET A 90 5.31 2.45 -9.27
N PRO A 91 6.35 3.00 -8.60
CA PRO A 91 7.66 2.36 -8.51
C PRO A 91 7.58 1.02 -7.78
N ILE A 92 8.19 -0.02 -8.35
CA ILE A 92 8.20 -1.39 -7.79
C ILE A 92 9.14 -1.44 -6.57
N GLY A 93 8.71 -2.09 -5.49
CA GLY A 93 9.51 -2.22 -4.26
C GLY A 93 9.72 -0.88 -3.54
N SER A 94 8.78 0.06 -3.69
CA SER A 94 8.83 1.39 -3.09
C SER A 94 8.30 1.46 -1.66
N GLY A 95 7.50 0.49 -1.23
CA GLY A 95 6.72 0.57 0.02
C GLY A 95 5.37 1.28 -0.12
N LEU A 96 4.94 1.60 -1.35
CA LEU A 96 3.66 2.27 -1.65
C LEU A 96 2.56 1.31 -2.18
N GLY A 97 2.67 0.01 -1.88
CA GLY A 97 1.70 -0.98 -2.36
C GLY A 97 1.70 -1.17 -3.89
N SER A 98 2.86 -1.06 -4.56
CA SER A 98 2.94 -1.15 -6.03
C SER A 98 2.43 -2.49 -6.60
N SER A 99 2.69 -3.62 -5.94
CA SER A 99 2.08 -4.91 -6.32
C SER A 99 0.57 -4.87 -6.13
N ALA A 100 0.11 -4.46 -4.95
CA ALA A 100 -1.30 -4.37 -4.60
C ALA A 100 -2.09 -3.48 -5.58
N CYS A 101 -1.54 -2.34 -6.02
CA CYS A 101 -2.16 -1.49 -7.04
C CYS A 101 -2.45 -2.29 -8.32
N SER A 102 -1.47 -3.05 -8.83
CA SER A 102 -1.63 -3.85 -10.03
C SER A 102 -2.59 -5.03 -9.84
N VAL A 103 -2.53 -5.72 -8.69
CA VAL A 103 -3.45 -6.83 -8.35
C VAL A 103 -4.89 -6.34 -8.31
N VAL A 104 -5.12 -5.27 -7.55
CA VAL A 104 -6.45 -4.73 -7.31
C VAL A 104 -7.02 -4.17 -8.61
N ALA A 105 -6.26 -3.35 -9.34
CA ALA A 105 -6.71 -2.80 -10.62
C ALA A 105 -7.09 -3.92 -11.61
N ALA A 106 -6.26 -4.97 -11.74
CA ALA A 106 -6.51 -6.08 -12.65
C ALA A 106 -7.73 -6.91 -12.27
N LEU A 107 -7.84 -7.34 -11.00
CA LEU A 107 -8.95 -8.18 -10.55
C LEU A 107 -10.28 -7.42 -10.54
N VAL A 108 -10.28 -6.15 -10.14
CA VAL A 108 -11.49 -5.31 -10.22
C VAL A 108 -11.88 -5.10 -11.68
N ALA A 109 -10.94 -4.75 -12.58
CA ALA A 109 -11.26 -4.55 -13.98
C ALA A 109 -11.79 -5.82 -14.67
N MET A 110 -11.23 -7.00 -14.35
CA MET A 110 -11.73 -8.28 -14.83
C MET A 110 -13.12 -8.61 -14.29
N ASN A 111 -13.37 -8.36 -13.00
CA ASN A 111 -14.68 -8.60 -12.38
C ASN A 111 -15.75 -7.69 -12.98
N GLU A 112 -15.46 -6.40 -13.11
CA GLU A 112 -16.32 -5.41 -13.77
C GLU A 112 -16.60 -5.80 -15.24
N HIS A 113 -15.56 -6.17 -16.00
CA HIS A 113 -15.70 -6.61 -17.38
C HIS A 113 -16.65 -7.81 -17.54
N CYS A 114 -16.64 -8.72 -16.57
CA CYS A 114 -17.48 -9.92 -16.57
C CYS A 114 -18.87 -9.73 -15.92
N GLY A 115 -19.24 -8.49 -15.54
CA GLY A 115 -20.53 -8.23 -14.90
C GLY A 115 -20.59 -8.60 -13.42
N LYS A 116 -19.46 -8.46 -12.69
CA LYS A 116 -19.30 -8.70 -11.24
C LYS A 116 -19.67 -10.11 -10.76
N PRO A 117 -19.12 -11.19 -11.34
CA PRO A 117 -19.42 -12.56 -10.91
C PRO A 117 -18.87 -12.91 -9.51
N LEU A 118 -17.84 -12.20 -9.03
CA LEU A 118 -17.25 -12.41 -7.70
C LEU A 118 -17.62 -11.25 -6.77
N ASN A 119 -18.00 -11.57 -5.53
CA ASN A 119 -18.20 -10.58 -4.47
C ASN A 119 -16.86 -10.09 -3.88
N ASP A 120 -16.93 -9.02 -3.09
CA ASP A 120 -15.75 -8.35 -2.53
C ASP A 120 -14.89 -9.28 -1.68
N THR A 121 -15.49 -10.12 -0.84
CA THR A 121 -14.75 -11.11 -0.02
C THR A 121 -13.97 -12.08 -0.90
N ARG A 122 -14.58 -12.58 -1.98
CA ARG A 122 -13.91 -13.52 -2.89
C ARG A 122 -12.83 -12.83 -3.70
N LEU A 123 -13.06 -11.61 -4.15
CA LEU A 123 -12.03 -10.81 -4.82
C LEU A 123 -10.83 -10.57 -3.91
N LEU A 124 -11.08 -10.10 -2.68
CA LEU A 124 -10.02 -9.78 -1.74
C LEU A 124 -9.22 -11.04 -1.36
N ALA A 125 -9.86 -12.20 -1.22
CA ALA A 125 -9.16 -13.48 -1.03
C ALA A 125 -8.22 -13.82 -2.21
N LEU A 126 -8.65 -13.60 -3.46
CA LEU A 126 -7.79 -13.77 -4.63
C LEU A 126 -6.64 -12.77 -4.63
N MET A 127 -6.89 -11.52 -4.21
CA MET A 127 -5.87 -10.49 -4.13
C MET A 127 -4.75 -10.87 -3.15
N GLY A 128 -5.11 -11.34 -1.95
CA GLY A 128 -4.14 -11.81 -0.95
C GLY A 128 -3.36 -13.04 -1.39
N GLU A 129 -4.00 -13.99 -2.08
CA GLU A 129 -3.31 -15.16 -2.66
C GLU A 129 -2.20 -14.72 -3.63
N LEU A 130 -2.49 -13.75 -4.50
CA LEU A 130 -1.55 -13.24 -5.49
C LEU A 130 -0.40 -12.44 -4.85
N GLU A 131 -0.69 -11.61 -3.83
CA GLU A 131 0.35 -10.97 -3.02
C GLU A 131 1.27 -12.01 -2.38
N GLY A 132 0.71 -13.10 -1.86
CA GLY A 132 1.48 -14.18 -1.26
C GLY A 132 2.44 -14.87 -2.21
N ARG A 133 2.08 -15.03 -3.49
CA ARG A 133 2.99 -15.57 -4.52
C ARG A 133 4.20 -14.66 -4.78
N ILE A 134 4.10 -13.37 -4.49
CA ILE A 134 5.14 -12.37 -4.77
C ILE A 134 6.05 -12.17 -3.57
N SER A 135 5.46 -12.02 -2.38
CA SER A 135 6.20 -11.70 -1.17
C SER A 135 6.63 -12.95 -0.37
N GLY A 136 6.09 -14.12 -0.71
CA GLY A 136 6.33 -15.39 -0.01
C GLY A 136 5.39 -15.64 1.17
N SER A 137 4.46 -14.73 1.46
CA SER A 137 3.49 -14.86 2.55
C SER A 137 2.21 -14.12 2.19
N ILE A 138 1.04 -14.73 2.41
CA ILE A 138 -0.24 -14.04 2.21
C ILE A 138 -0.35 -12.89 3.22
N HIS A 139 -0.70 -11.70 2.73
CA HIS A 139 -1.02 -10.54 3.55
C HIS A 139 -2.02 -9.64 2.82
N TYR A 140 -2.86 -8.94 3.58
CA TYR A 140 -3.97 -8.14 3.04
C TYR A 140 -3.84 -6.63 3.32
N ASP A 141 -2.87 -6.25 4.15
CA ASP A 141 -2.56 -4.89 4.59
C ASP A 141 -2.37 -3.84 3.49
N ASN A 142 -2.08 -4.25 2.25
CA ASN A 142 -2.04 -3.35 1.08
C ASN A 142 -3.27 -3.52 0.18
N VAL A 143 -3.64 -4.75 -0.18
CA VAL A 143 -4.75 -5.00 -1.11
C VAL A 143 -6.11 -4.61 -0.54
N ALA A 144 -6.34 -4.81 0.77
CA ALA A 144 -7.60 -4.44 1.40
C ALA A 144 -7.84 -2.92 1.39
N PRO A 145 -6.92 -2.05 1.87
CA PRO A 145 -7.14 -0.61 1.76
C PRO A 145 -7.11 -0.13 0.31
N CYS A 146 -6.22 -0.66 -0.54
CA CYS A 146 -6.18 -0.31 -1.96
C CYS A 146 -7.52 -0.59 -2.66
N PHE A 147 -8.18 -1.70 -2.32
CA PHE A 147 -9.48 -2.08 -2.87
C PHE A 147 -10.65 -1.31 -2.22
N LEU A 148 -10.74 -1.34 -0.89
CA LEU A 148 -11.92 -0.88 -0.12
C LEU A 148 -11.85 0.58 0.34
N GLY A 149 -10.67 1.21 0.23
CA GLY A 149 -10.42 2.56 0.71
C GLY A 149 -10.26 2.67 2.23
N GLY A 150 -9.89 3.88 2.65
CA GLY A 150 -9.66 4.25 4.05
C GLY A 150 -8.53 3.46 4.71
N MET A 151 -8.65 3.33 6.02
CA MET A 151 -7.78 2.47 6.83
C MET A 151 -8.49 1.14 7.09
N GLN A 152 -7.81 0.02 6.88
CA GLN A 152 -8.34 -1.32 7.02
C GLN A 152 -7.51 -2.11 8.05
N LEU A 153 -8.21 -2.72 9.01
CA LEU A 153 -7.67 -3.66 9.99
C LEU A 153 -7.99 -5.08 9.53
N MET A 154 -6.98 -5.95 9.44
CA MET A 154 -7.15 -7.36 9.08
C MET A 154 -7.72 -8.14 10.26
N ILE A 155 -8.77 -8.92 9.99
CA ILE A 155 -9.53 -9.71 10.97
C ILE A 155 -9.34 -11.20 10.70
N GLU A 156 -9.47 -11.62 9.44
CA GLU A 156 -9.33 -13.01 8.96
C GLU A 156 -10.10 -14.06 9.77
N GLU A 157 -11.32 -13.71 10.22
CA GLU A 157 -12.16 -14.55 11.06
C GLU A 157 -13.63 -14.41 10.66
N ASN A 158 -14.44 -15.45 10.82
CA ASN A 158 -15.87 -15.45 10.49
C ASN A 158 -16.19 -14.98 9.04
N GLY A 159 -15.31 -15.26 8.09
CA GLY A 159 -15.48 -14.85 6.69
C GLY A 159 -15.21 -13.35 6.42
N ILE A 160 -14.69 -12.63 7.41
CA ILE A 160 -14.31 -11.22 7.31
C ILE A 160 -12.79 -11.16 7.16
N ILE A 161 -12.31 -10.66 6.03
CA ILE A 161 -10.87 -10.44 5.81
C ILE A 161 -10.42 -9.18 6.53
N SER A 162 -11.14 -8.06 6.36
CA SER A 162 -10.80 -6.77 6.93
C SER A 162 -12.03 -5.94 7.30
N GLN A 163 -11.84 -4.97 8.20
CA GLN A 163 -12.83 -3.93 8.50
C GLN A 163 -12.21 -2.55 8.56
N GLN A 164 -13.03 -1.54 8.25
CA GLN A 164 -12.60 -0.15 8.28
C GLN A 164 -12.30 0.32 9.70
N VAL A 165 -11.25 1.12 9.86
CA VAL A 165 -10.91 1.85 11.07
C VAL A 165 -11.12 3.35 10.81
N PRO A 166 -11.84 4.09 11.68
CA PRO A 166 -12.02 5.52 11.50
C PRO A 166 -10.68 6.26 11.58
N GLY A 167 -10.42 7.10 10.58
CA GLY A 167 -9.28 8.01 10.57
C GLY A 167 -9.58 9.37 11.22
N PHE A 168 -8.68 10.31 11.01
CA PHE A 168 -8.79 11.70 11.45
C PHE A 168 -8.70 12.60 10.21
N ASP A 169 -9.68 13.45 9.98
CA ASP A 169 -9.80 14.23 8.74
C ASP A 169 -8.73 15.32 8.65
N GLU A 170 -8.24 15.77 9.80
CA GLU A 170 -7.15 16.75 9.94
C GLU A 170 -5.76 16.18 9.61
N TRP A 171 -5.63 14.85 9.51
CA TRP A 171 -4.34 14.22 9.28
C TRP A 171 -3.91 14.28 7.81
N LEU A 172 -2.71 14.82 7.61
CA LEU A 172 -1.98 14.86 6.35
C LEU A 172 -0.81 13.86 6.42
N TRP A 173 -0.72 13.01 5.41
CA TRP A 173 0.29 11.97 5.24
C TRP A 173 1.33 12.44 4.23
N VAL A 174 2.48 12.92 4.69
CA VAL A 174 3.58 13.27 3.79
C VAL A 174 4.36 12.01 3.45
N LEU A 175 4.27 11.56 2.20
CA LEU A 175 4.94 10.37 1.68
C LEU A 175 6.16 10.78 0.89
N ALA A 176 7.32 10.23 1.22
CA ALA A 176 8.56 10.49 0.51
C ALA A 176 9.17 9.17 0.02
N TYR A 177 9.07 8.94 -1.29
CA TYR A 177 9.72 7.83 -1.97
C TYR A 177 11.14 8.26 -2.36
N PRO A 178 12.21 7.63 -1.83
CA PRO A 178 13.56 8.13 -2.02
C PRO A 178 14.19 7.83 -3.40
N GLY A 179 13.49 7.12 -4.29
CA GLY A 179 14.03 6.75 -5.61
C GLY A 179 14.84 5.45 -5.63
N ILE A 180 14.93 4.74 -4.50
CA ILE A 180 15.54 3.41 -4.40
C ILE A 180 14.46 2.36 -4.13
N LYS A 181 14.76 1.08 -4.31
CA LYS A 181 13.81 -0.01 -4.04
C LYS A 181 14.35 -0.96 -2.97
N VAL A 182 13.44 -1.53 -2.20
CA VAL A 182 13.69 -2.65 -1.28
C VAL A 182 12.67 -3.72 -1.60
N SER A 183 13.12 -4.96 -1.81
CA SER A 183 12.17 -6.04 -2.08
C SER A 183 11.41 -6.41 -0.81
N THR A 184 10.11 -6.66 -0.93
CA THR A 184 9.28 -7.07 0.22
C THR A 184 9.78 -8.37 0.84
N ALA A 185 10.27 -9.31 0.02
CA ALA A 185 10.86 -10.56 0.48
C ALA A 185 12.11 -10.34 1.33
N GLU A 186 13.05 -9.50 0.89
CA GLU A 186 14.26 -9.15 1.67
C GLU A 186 13.90 -8.44 2.97
N ALA A 187 12.97 -7.47 2.92
CA ALA A 187 12.48 -6.76 4.09
C ALA A 187 11.69 -7.64 5.08
N ARG A 188 11.20 -8.81 4.64
CA ARG A 188 10.62 -9.85 5.52
C ARG A 188 11.70 -10.77 6.07
N ALA A 189 12.65 -11.21 5.24
CA ALA A 189 13.73 -12.12 5.63
C ALA A 189 14.66 -11.55 6.71
N ILE A 190 14.73 -10.22 6.84
CA ILE A 190 15.55 -9.54 7.83
C ILE A 190 14.96 -9.51 9.24
N LEU A 191 13.68 -9.89 9.39
CA LEU A 191 12.97 -9.90 10.68
C LEU A 191 13.38 -11.12 11.51
N PRO A 192 13.55 -10.98 12.84
CA PRO A 192 13.89 -12.11 13.68
C PRO A 192 12.72 -13.11 13.77
N ALA A 193 13.05 -14.39 13.89
CA ALA A 193 12.06 -15.44 14.10
C ALA A 193 11.43 -15.41 15.51
N GLN A 194 12.05 -14.73 16.47
CA GLN A 194 11.62 -14.66 17.86
C GLN A 194 11.77 -13.24 18.40
N TYR A 195 10.80 -12.83 19.22
CA TYR A 195 10.78 -11.54 19.91
C TYR A 195 10.75 -11.77 21.42
N ARG A 196 11.24 -10.80 22.19
CA ARG A 196 11.10 -10.87 23.65
C ARG A 196 9.64 -10.68 24.00
N ARG A 197 9.19 -11.36 25.05
CA ARG A 197 7.82 -11.21 25.59
C ARG A 197 7.43 -9.73 25.78
N GLN A 198 8.36 -8.89 26.24
CA GLN A 198 8.10 -7.47 26.45
C GLN A 198 7.83 -6.69 25.17
N ASP A 199 8.48 -7.07 24.05
CA ASP A 199 8.26 -6.45 22.76
C ASP A 199 6.88 -6.83 22.21
N CYS A 200 6.47 -8.10 22.38
CA CYS A 200 5.12 -8.55 22.03
C CYS A 200 4.03 -7.82 22.84
N ILE A 201 4.23 -7.66 24.15
CA ILE A 201 3.33 -6.87 25.01
C ILE A 201 3.27 -5.41 24.55
N ALA A 202 4.42 -4.82 24.21
CA ALA A 202 4.47 -3.45 23.72
C ALA A 202 3.73 -3.30 22.38
N HIS A 203 3.92 -4.22 21.44
CA HIS A 203 3.19 -4.26 20.16
C HIS A 203 1.67 -4.32 20.40
N GLY A 204 1.19 -5.28 21.22
CA GLY A 204 -0.22 -5.39 21.54
C GLY A 204 -0.80 -4.13 22.20
N ARG A 205 -0.06 -3.51 23.12
CA ARG A 205 -0.45 -2.24 23.76
C ARG A 205 -0.54 -1.09 22.76
N HIS A 206 0.44 -0.95 21.86
CA HIS A 206 0.44 0.12 20.86
C HIS A 206 -0.73 -0.04 19.88
N LEU A 207 -0.92 -1.25 19.33
CA LEU A 207 -2.00 -1.53 18.39
C LEU A 207 -3.38 -1.35 19.04
N ALA A 208 -3.62 -1.97 20.20
CA ALA A 208 -4.91 -1.87 20.88
C ALA A 208 -5.24 -0.42 21.27
N GLY A 209 -4.26 0.32 21.77
CA GLY A 209 -4.43 1.73 22.11
C GLY A 209 -4.65 2.61 20.88
N PHE A 210 -3.96 2.35 19.76
CA PHE A 210 -4.16 3.07 18.50
C PHE A 210 -5.59 2.88 18.00
N ILE A 211 -6.07 1.63 17.94
CA ILE A 211 -7.45 1.32 17.55
C ILE A 211 -8.45 1.97 18.50
N HIS A 212 -8.23 1.89 19.82
CA HIS A 212 -9.06 2.59 20.79
C HIS A 212 -9.10 4.10 20.52
N ALA A 213 -7.95 4.73 20.28
CA ALA A 213 -7.84 6.16 20.03
C ALA A 213 -8.54 6.59 18.74
N CYS A 214 -8.50 5.78 17.68
CA CYS A 214 -9.28 5.99 16.46
C CYS A 214 -10.78 6.04 16.75
N TYR A 215 -11.33 5.03 17.43
CA TYR A 215 -12.76 4.94 17.72
C TYR A 215 -13.25 5.95 18.77
N SER A 216 -12.39 6.34 19.72
CA SER A 216 -12.69 7.35 20.75
C SER A 216 -12.30 8.79 20.34
N ARG A 217 -11.87 8.99 19.08
CA ARG A 217 -11.52 10.29 18.49
C ARG A 217 -10.43 11.06 19.27
N GLN A 218 -9.36 10.36 19.64
CA GLN A 218 -8.20 10.92 20.36
C GLN A 218 -6.96 10.99 19.45
N PRO A 219 -6.84 11.98 18.54
CA PRO A 219 -5.77 12.01 17.52
C PRO A 219 -4.35 12.04 18.13
N GLN A 220 -4.14 12.82 19.19
CA GLN A 220 -2.83 12.92 19.83
C GLN A 220 -2.40 11.59 20.48
N LEU A 221 -3.35 10.86 21.08
CA LEU A 221 -3.08 9.53 21.62
C LEU A 221 -2.78 8.53 20.51
N ALA A 222 -3.56 8.55 19.42
CA ALA A 222 -3.34 7.69 18.26
C ALA A 222 -1.92 7.87 17.69
N ALA A 223 -1.51 9.11 17.44
CA ALA A 223 -0.17 9.41 16.93
C ALA A 223 0.94 8.97 17.90
N ALA A 224 0.79 9.20 19.21
CA ALA A 224 1.76 8.79 20.21
C ALA A 224 1.95 7.26 20.33
N LEU A 225 0.96 6.48 19.86
CA LEU A 225 0.95 5.03 19.83
C LEU A 225 1.42 4.43 18.50
N MET A 226 1.69 5.25 17.48
CA MET A 226 2.32 4.80 16.23
C MET A 226 3.80 4.48 16.45
N LYS A 227 4.03 3.30 17.03
CA LYS A 227 5.36 2.78 17.40
C LYS A 227 5.49 1.32 17.02
N ASP A 228 6.33 1.05 16.02
CA ASP A 228 6.63 -0.29 15.57
C ASP A 228 7.84 -0.86 16.30
N VAL A 229 7.63 -1.97 17.01
CA VAL A 229 8.66 -2.75 17.69
C VAL A 229 8.92 -4.10 17.00
N ILE A 230 8.19 -4.38 15.92
CA ILE A 230 8.26 -5.63 15.16
C ILE A 230 9.17 -5.46 13.96
N ALA A 231 8.90 -4.52 13.05
CA ALA A 231 9.64 -4.47 11.78
C ALA A 231 10.65 -3.31 11.69
N GLU A 232 10.24 -2.10 12.05
CA GLU A 232 11.05 -0.89 11.89
C GLU A 232 12.48 -0.99 12.46
N PRO A 233 12.72 -1.51 13.69
CA PRO A 233 14.07 -1.61 14.24
C PRO A 233 15.03 -2.46 13.38
N TYR A 234 14.50 -3.43 12.64
CA TYR A 234 15.28 -4.35 11.81
C TYR A 234 15.31 -3.94 10.34
N ARG A 235 14.30 -3.19 9.87
CA ARG A 235 14.22 -2.67 8.49
C ARG A 235 14.98 -1.37 8.31
N ALA A 236 15.07 -0.51 9.33
CA ALA A 236 15.71 0.80 9.21
C ALA A 236 17.15 0.76 8.68
N ARG A 237 17.90 -0.33 8.94
CA ARG A 237 19.25 -0.56 8.39
C ARG A 237 19.30 -0.72 6.86
N LEU A 238 18.20 -1.07 6.23
CA LEU A 238 18.06 -1.14 4.77
C LEU A 238 17.77 0.23 4.15
N LEU A 239 17.51 1.25 4.97
CA LEU A 239 16.93 2.52 4.53
C LEU A 239 17.93 3.67 4.78
N PRO A 240 18.78 4.01 3.80
CA PRO A 240 19.70 5.14 3.88
C PRO A 240 18.96 6.43 4.29
N GLY A 241 19.49 7.13 5.31
CA GLY A 241 18.94 8.40 5.78
C GLY A 241 17.63 8.31 6.58
N PHE A 242 17.02 7.12 6.76
CA PHE A 242 15.71 7.00 7.44
C PHE A 242 15.74 7.54 8.88
N SER A 243 16.71 7.13 9.70
CA SER A 243 16.78 7.57 11.11
C SER A 243 16.99 9.08 11.23
N GLN A 244 17.81 9.66 10.34
CA GLN A 244 18.03 11.11 10.29
C GLN A 244 16.76 11.85 9.87
N ALA A 245 16.06 11.34 8.85
CA ALA A 245 14.79 11.91 8.41
C ALA A 245 13.72 11.82 9.51
N ARG A 246 13.59 10.68 10.19
CA ARG A 246 12.66 10.48 11.32
C ARG A 246 12.88 11.53 12.41
N GLN A 247 14.13 11.81 12.78
CA GLN A 247 14.46 12.85 13.74
C GLN A 247 14.08 14.25 13.22
N ALA A 248 14.51 14.59 12.00
CA ALA A 248 14.28 15.93 11.45
C ALA A 248 12.80 16.27 11.27
N VAL A 249 11.98 15.33 10.77
CA VAL A 249 10.54 15.58 10.62
C VAL A 249 9.82 15.74 11.96
N ALA A 250 10.29 15.05 13.01
CA ALA A 250 9.79 15.26 14.37
C ALA A 250 10.14 16.66 14.90
N GLU A 251 11.37 17.13 14.66
CA GLU A 251 11.80 18.49 15.03
C GLU A 251 11.01 19.58 14.28
N ILE A 252 10.57 19.33 13.04
CA ILE A 252 9.70 20.24 12.26
C ILE A 252 8.26 20.30 12.81
N GLY A 253 7.84 19.25 13.54
CA GLY A 253 6.53 19.16 14.18
C GLY A 253 5.60 18.06 13.64
N ALA A 254 6.12 17.05 12.93
CA ALA A 254 5.31 15.87 12.59
C ALA A 254 4.88 15.13 13.87
N LEU A 255 3.63 14.70 13.94
CA LEU A 255 3.05 13.98 15.08
C LEU A 255 3.63 12.56 15.22
N ALA A 256 3.87 11.91 14.08
CA ALA A 256 4.47 10.59 13.96
C ALA A 256 5.17 10.46 12.61
N SER A 257 6.07 9.51 12.49
CA SER A 257 6.67 9.11 11.22
C SER A 257 7.05 7.64 11.28
N GLY A 258 7.25 7.03 10.11
CA GLY A 258 7.57 5.63 10.01
C GLY A 258 7.80 5.17 8.59
N ILE A 259 8.04 3.87 8.45
CA ILE A 259 8.20 3.21 7.16
C ILE A 259 6.82 2.94 6.55
N SER A 260 6.60 3.31 5.29
CA SER A 260 5.44 2.89 4.52
C SER A 260 5.64 1.45 4.05
N GLY A 261 4.84 0.50 4.55
CA GLY A 261 4.95 -0.92 4.22
C GLY A 261 6.33 -1.50 4.56
N SER A 262 7.02 -2.04 3.56
CA SER A 262 8.40 -2.56 3.67
C SER A 262 9.48 -1.49 3.52
N GLY A 263 9.11 -0.25 3.19
CA GLY A 263 10.03 0.78 2.74
C GLY A 263 10.45 0.59 1.27
N PRO A 264 11.29 1.48 0.74
CA PRO A 264 12.02 2.54 1.44
C PRO A 264 11.25 3.86 1.58
N THR A 265 9.99 3.94 1.16
CA THR A 265 9.18 5.14 1.39
C THR A 265 9.00 5.42 2.89
N LEU A 266 9.22 6.68 3.27
CA LEU A 266 8.89 7.21 4.60
C LEU A 266 7.52 7.89 4.54
N PHE A 267 6.71 7.72 5.60
CA PHE A 267 5.58 8.59 5.86
C PHE A 267 5.85 9.47 7.08
N ALA A 268 5.34 10.70 7.04
CA ALA A 268 5.27 11.60 8.19
C ALA A 268 3.84 12.13 8.32
N LEU A 269 3.30 12.07 9.53
CA LEU A 269 1.94 12.44 9.86
C LEU A 269 1.92 13.86 10.44
N CYS A 270 1.13 14.75 9.84
CA CYS A 270 0.98 16.13 10.26
C CYS A 270 -0.51 16.46 10.45
N ASP A 271 -0.83 17.40 11.33
CA ASP A 271 -2.20 17.91 11.56
C ASP A 271 -2.41 19.34 11.05
N LYS A 272 -1.36 19.95 10.49
CA LYS A 272 -1.37 21.33 9.96
C LYS A 272 -0.78 21.37 8.56
N PRO A 273 -1.44 22.00 7.58
CA PRO A 273 -0.92 22.15 6.22
C PRO A 273 0.48 22.78 6.16
N GLU A 274 0.75 23.80 6.98
CA GLU A 274 2.05 24.49 7.00
C GLU A 274 3.16 23.57 7.50
N THR A 275 2.87 22.72 8.49
CA THR A 275 3.82 21.72 8.98
C THR A 275 4.05 20.65 7.93
N ALA A 276 2.99 20.15 7.28
CA ALA A 276 3.09 19.16 6.20
C ALA A 276 3.95 19.69 5.05
N GLN A 277 3.80 20.96 4.67
CA GLN A 277 4.63 21.59 3.64
C GLN A 277 6.10 21.67 4.05
N ARG A 278 6.42 22.15 5.26
CA ARG A 278 7.81 22.19 5.74
C ARG A 278 8.46 20.81 5.77
N VAL A 279 7.68 19.78 6.18
CA VAL A 279 8.14 18.38 6.16
C VAL A 279 8.39 17.92 4.72
N ALA A 280 7.47 18.20 3.80
CA ALA A 280 7.61 17.83 2.39
C ALA A 280 8.83 18.48 1.72
N ASP A 281 9.05 19.77 1.98
CA ASP A 281 10.20 20.53 1.47
C ASP A 281 11.52 19.95 2.00
N TRP A 282 11.57 19.63 3.31
CA TRP A 282 12.75 19.03 3.91
C TRP A 282 13.05 17.65 3.33
N LEU A 283 12.04 16.78 3.23
CA LEU A 283 12.20 15.43 2.66
C LEU A 283 12.63 15.49 1.20
N SER A 284 12.09 16.42 0.42
CA SER A 284 12.47 16.63 -0.99
C SER A 284 13.95 16.96 -1.14
N LYS A 285 14.51 17.73 -0.19
CA LYS A 285 15.90 18.17 -0.23
C LYS A 285 16.88 17.17 0.40
N HIS A 286 16.44 16.40 1.39
CA HIS A 286 17.34 15.65 2.27
C HIS A 286 17.11 14.13 2.29
N TYR A 287 15.95 13.64 1.84
CA TYR A 287 15.64 12.21 1.87
C TYR A 287 15.77 11.53 0.51
N LEU A 288 15.44 12.25 -0.57
CA LEU A 288 15.54 11.72 -1.94
C LEU A 288 16.99 11.38 -2.29
N GLN A 289 17.20 10.22 -2.93
CA GLN A 289 18.51 9.70 -3.31
C GLN A 289 18.83 9.92 -4.79
N ASN A 290 17.81 10.13 -5.62
CA ASN A 290 17.94 10.36 -7.06
C ASN A 290 16.68 11.03 -7.64
N GLN A 291 16.66 11.25 -8.95
CA GLN A 291 15.58 11.92 -9.68
C GLN A 291 14.29 11.09 -9.84
N GLU A 292 14.32 9.79 -9.55
CA GLU A 292 13.11 8.97 -9.57
C GLU A 292 12.24 9.19 -8.31
N GLY A 293 12.87 9.68 -7.24
CA GLY A 293 12.21 9.98 -5.98
C GLY A 293 11.21 11.14 -6.07
N PHE A 294 10.22 11.12 -5.19
CA PHE A 294 9.18 12.15 -5.10
C PHE A 294 8.63 12.28 -3.69
N VAL A 295 7.98 13.41 -3.43
CA VAL A 295 7.27 13.67 -2.18
C VAL A 295 5.84 14.13 -2.50
N HIS A 296 4.86 13.53 -1.84
CA HIS A 296 3.46 13.96 -1.93
C HIS A 296 2.88 14.19 -0.53
N ILE A 297 2.10 15.25 -0.39
CA ILE A 297 1.23 15.44 0.76
C ILE A 297 -0.10 14.76 0.43
N CYS A 298 -0.48 13.77 1.21
CA CYS A 298 -1.65 12.94 0.98
C CYS A 298 -2.66 13.07 2.12
N ARG A 299 -3.86 12.58 1.86
CA ARG A 299 -4.88 12.21 2.85
C ARG A 299 -5.29 10.77 2.62
N LEU A 300 -6.15 10.23 3.48
CA LEU A 300 -6.74 8.91 3.21
C LEU A 300 -7.59 8.96 1.93
N ASP A 301 -7.38 7.99 1.05
CA ASP A 301 -8.30 7.73 -0.06
C ASP A 301 -9.45 6.87 0.45
N THR A 302 -10.61 7.47 0.67
CA THR A 302 -11.78 6.78 1.25
C THR A 302 -12.56 5.94 0.24
N ALA A 303 -12.28 6.08 -1.06
CA ALA A 303 -13.00 5.36 -2.11
C ALA A 303 -12.32 4.04 -2.49
N GLY A 304 -10.98 3.96 -2.38
CA GLY A 304 -10.24 2.79 -2.84
C GLY A 304 -10.25 2.67 -4.37
N ALA A 305 -10.23 1.44 -4.86
CA ALA A 305 -10.19 1.18 -6.30
C ALA A 305 -11.52 1.54 -6.96
N ARG A 306 -11.43 2.14 -8.15
CA ARG A 306 -12.60 2.73 -8.82
C ARG A 306 -12.47 2.68 -10.33
N VAL A 307 -13.61 2.50 -11.00
CA VAL A 307 -13.70 2.65 -12.45
C VAL A 307 -13.43 4.11 -12.81
N VAL A 308 -12.57 4.34 -13.79
CA VAL A 308 -12.18 5.67 -14.27
C VAL A 308 -12.30 5.71 -15.80
N GLY A 309 -12.90 6.77 -16.34
CA GLY A 309 -13.25 6.86 -17.76
C GLY A 309 -14.74 6.71 -17.96
#